data_AF-A0A951EYL2-F1
#
_entry.id   AF-A0A951EYL2-F1
#
_cell.length_a   1.000
_cell.length_b   1.000
_cell.length_c   1.000
_cell.angle_alpha   90.00
_cell.angle_beta   90.00
_cell.angle_gamma   90.00
#
_symmetry.space_group_name_H-M   'P 1'
#
loop_
_entity.id
_entity.type
_entity.pdbx_description
1 polymer ?
#
loop_
_entity_poly.entity_id
_entity_poly.type
_entity_poly.pdbx_seq_one_letter_code
_entity_poly.pdbx_strand_id
1 'polypeptide(L)'
;THWHRPHDTVASALTVSGLSGVHTAYLARGGLDFLIGDGKLRYGHEMVWESSYSARILPGVFTSIDFQYVINPAYNQDRGPVWIESLRVHIEGGTGK
;
A
#
# COMPACT_ATOMS: atom_id res chain seq x y z
N THR A 1 4.65 16.81 -24.54
CA THR A 1 3.47 16.52 -23.70
C THR A 1 2.95 17.82 -23.13
N HIS A 2 1.64 18.00 -22.96
CA HIS A 2 1.05 19.23 -22.38
C HIS A 2 1.38 19.39 -20.87
N TRP A 3 2.01 18.38 -20.29
CA TRP A 3 2.49 18.34 -18.92
C TRP A 3 3.92 18.92 -18.85
N HIS A 4 4.05 20.16 -18.35
CA HIS A 4 5.30 20.92 -18.28
C HIS A 4 6.19 20.54 -17.08
N ARG A 5 6.12 19.29 -16.63
CA ARG A 5 6.82 18.79 -15.43
C ARG A 5 7.60 17.52 -15.76
N PRO A 6 8.78 17.65 -16.40
CA PRO A 6 9.50 16.50 -16.97
C PRO A 6 10.15 15.57 -15.93
N HIS A 7 10.19 15.99 -14.66
CA HIS A 7 10.78 15.22 -13.56
C HIS A 7 9.74 14.65 -12.59
N ASP A 8 8.46 14.85 -12.88
CA ASP A 8 7.39 14.32 -12.06
C ASP A 8 6.99 12.93 -12.58
N THR A 9 6.60 12.06 -11.66
CA THR A 9 6.24 10.66 -11.96
C THR A 9 4.85 10.38 -11.45
N VAL A 10 4.03 9.71 -12.26
CA VAL A 10 2.75 9.11 -11.84
C VAL A 10 2.93 7.60 -11.84
N ALA A 11 2.45 6.92 -10.80
CA ALA A 11 2.41 5.47 -10.73
C ALA A 11 1.03 4.99 -10.27
N SER A 12 0.65 3.79 -10.71
CA SER A 12 -0.56 3.12 -10.26
C SER A 12 -0.33 1.62 -10.29
N ALA A 13 -0.82 0.90 -9.29
CA ALA A 13 -0.62 -0.53 -9.14
C ALA A 13 -1.84 -1.21 -8.52
N LEU A 14 -2.02 -2.49 -8.86
CA LEU A 14 -2.99 -3.38 -8.23
C LEU A 14 -2.24 -4.61 -7.71
N THR A 15 -2.40 -4.90 -6.43
CA THR A 15 -1.85 -6.09 -5.80
C THR A 15 -3.00 -6.95 -5.28
N VAL A 16 -2.94 -8.26 -5.57
CA VAL A 16 -3.83 -9.26 -5.00
C VAL A 16 -2.96 -10.27 -4.26
N SER A 17 -3.24 -10.46 -2.98
CA SER A 17 -2.49 -11.36 -2.11
C SER A 17 -3.42 -12.35 -1.41
N GLY A 18 -2.86 -13.43 -0.88
CA GLY A 18 -3.62 -14.48 -0.20
C GLY A 18 -2.77 -15.30 0.74
N LEU A 19 -3.45 -16.06 1.60
CA LEU A 19 -2.82 -16.99 2.53
C LEU A 19 -2.77 -18.40 1.94
N SER A 20 -1.80 -19.18 2.39
CA SER A 20 -1.80 -20.63 2.15
C SER A 20 -2.99 -21.27 2.86
N GLY A 21 -3.51 -22.37 2.32
CA GLY A 21 -4.70 -23.04 2.89
C GLY A 21 -4.51 -23.49 4.35
N VAL A 22 -3.30 -23.95 4.70
CA VAL A 22 -2.95 -24.31 6.09
C VAL A 22 -2.99 -23.10 7.01
N HIS A 23 -2.51 -21.94 6.57
CA HIS A 23 -2.54 -20.73 7.39
C HIS A 23 -3.97 -20.21 7.57
N THR A 24 -4.77 -20.18 6.49
CA THR A 24 -6.20 -19.85 6.57
C THR A 24 -6.93 -20.77 7.56
N ALA A 25 -6.66 -22.08 7.52
CA ALA A 25 -7.30 -23.05 8.40
C ALA A 25 -6.84 -22.95 9.87
N TYR A 26 -5.62 -22.49 10.13
CA TYR A 26 -5.13 -22.19 11.47
C TYR A 26 -5.86 -20.98 12.05
N LEU A 27 -5.89 -19.86 11.33
CA LEU A 27 -6.54 -18.61 11.77
C LEU A 27 -8.07 -18.75 11.87
N ALA A 28 -8.69 -19.50 10.96
CA ALA A 28 -10.14 -19.78 11.01
C ALA A 28 -10.56 -20.59 12.26
N ARG A 29 -9.64 -21.36 12.85
CA ARG A 29 -9.84 -22.10 14.12
C ARG A 29 -9.46 -21.27 15.36
N GLY A 30 -9.21 -19.98 15.19
CA GLY A 30 -8.85 -19.06 16.27
C GLY A 30 -7.38 -19.04 16.64
N GLY A 31 -6.51 -19.53 15.75
CA GLY A 31 -5.08 -19.24 15.82
C GLY A 31 -4.80 -17.74 15.72
N LEU A 32 -3.67 -17.32 16.27
CA LEU A 32 -3.15 -15.95 16.23
C LEU A 32 -1.74 -16.01 15.64
N ASP A 33 -1.44 -15.12 14.70
CA ASP A 33 -0.09 -14.92 14.21
C ASP A 33 0.48 -13.56 14.66
N PHE A 34 1.72 -13.26 14.27
CA PHE A 34 2.41 -12.02 14.64
C PHE A 34 1.74 -10.73 14.09
N LEU A 35 1.11 -10.81 12.93
CA LEU A 35 0.42 -9.72 12.23
C LEU A 35 -1.12 -9.80 12.32
N ILE A 36 -1.68 -11.01 12.41
CA ILE A 36 -3.13 -11.29 12.35
C ILE A 36 -3.60 -11.89 13.66
N GLY A 37 -4.29 -11.06 14.45
CA GLY A 37 -4.71 -11.37 15.82
C GLY A 37 -6.22 -11.45 16.03
N ASP A 38 -7.03 -11.68 14.99
CA ASP A 38 -8.49 -11.53 15.07
C ASP A 38 -9.20 -12.62 15.89
N GLY A 39 -8.52 -13.74 16.19
CA GLY A 39 -9.13 -14.88 16.88
C GLY A 39 -10.20 -15.63 16.09
N LYS A 40 -10.52 -15.16 14.88
CA LYS A 40 -11.32 -15.85 13.86
C LYS A 40 -11.10 -15.16 12.52
N LEU A 41 -11.03 -15.94 11.45
CA LEU A 41 -10.81 -15.43 10.09
C LEU A 41 -12.02 -15.69 9.20
N ARG A 42 -12.67 -14.62 8.71
CA ARG A 42 -13.58 -14.68 7.57
C ARG A 42 -12.79 -14.39 6.29
N TYR A 43 -12.18 -15.45 5.75
CA TYR A 43 -11.17 -15.32 4.70
C TYR A 43 -11.68 -14.64 3.42
N GLY A 44 -10.88 -13.72 2.91
CA GLY A 44 -10.97 -13.16 1.57
C GLY A 44 -9.58 -12.76 1.07
N HIS A 45 -9.38 -12.74 -0.24
CA HIS A 45 -8.16 -12.17 -0.79
C HIS A 45 -8.05 -10.69 -0.40
N GLU A 46 -6.85 -10.29 -0.01
CA GLU A 46 -6.55 -8.88 0.20
C GLU A 46 -6.22 -8.29 -1.17
N MET A 47 -6.87 -7.16 -1.48
CA MET A 47 -6.63 -6.43 -2.71
C MET A 47 -6.26 -5.00 -2.36
N VAL A 48 -5.13 -4.54 -2.89
CA VAL A 48 -4.64 -3.18 -2.71
C VAL A 48 -4.57 -2.53 -4.07
N TRP A 49 -5.35 -1.47 -4.26
CA TRP A 49 -5.11 -0.53 -5.35
C TRP A 49 -4.33 0.66 -4.80
N GLU A 50 -3.23 1.03 -5.45
CA GLU A 50 -2.43 2.19 -5.09
C GLU A 50 -2.30 3.12 -6.29
N SER A 51 -2.32 4.42 -6.06
CA SER A 51 -1.94 5.41 -7.06
C SER A 51 -1.20 6.57 -6.42
N SER A 52 -0.16 7.02 -7.10
CA SER A 52 0.75 8.03 -6.58
C SER A 52 1.20 9.03 -7.62
N TYR A 53 1.52 10.21 -7.13
CA TYR A 53 2.14 11.27 -7.90
C TYR A 53 3.30 11.86 -7.12
N SER A 54 4.48 11.81 -7.70
CA SER A 54 5.71 12.40 -7.17
C SER A 54 6.07 13.64 -7.96
N ALA A 55 6.22 14.76 -7.25
CA ALA A 55 6.60 16.04 -7.81
C ALA A 55 7.99 16.46 -7.36
N ARG A 56 8.85 16.87 -8.30
CA ARG A 56 10.11 17.54 -7.96
C ARG A 56 9.82 19.00 -7.61
N ILE A 57 9.85 19.33 -6.33
CA ILE A 57 9.57 20.70 -5.87
C ILE A 57 10.81 21.59 -5.91
N LEU A 58 11.99 21.02 -5.64
CA LEU A 58 13.30 21.67 -5.77
C LEU A 58 14.30 20.65 -6.34
N PRO A 59 15.43 21.06 -6.95
CA PRO A 59 16.52 20.14 -7.25
C PRO A 59 16.92 19.34 -5.99
N GLY A 60 16.89 18.02 -6.07
CA GLY A 60 17.17 17.13 -4.95
C GLY A 60 16.05 17.00 -3.91
N VAL A 61 14.87 17.60 -4.10
CA VAL A 61 13.71 17.46 -3.20
C VAL A 61 12.47 17.06 -3.98
N PHE A 62 11.91 15.91 -3.61
CA PHE A 62 10.70 15.34 -4.18
C PHE A 62 9.64 15.18 -3.10
N THR A 63 8.38 15.39 -3.48
CA THR A 63 7.22 15.18 -2.61
C THR A 63 6.21 14.33 -3.34
N SER A 64 5.74 13.27 -2.70
CA SER A 64 4.74 12.36 -3.25
C SER A 64 3.48 12.34 -2.41
N ILE A 65 2.33 12.28 -3.08
CA ILE A 65 1.06 11.92 -2.47
C ILE A 65 0.70 10.54 -2.99
N ASP A 66 0.32 9.65 -2.07
CA ASP A 66 -0.06 8.27 -2.36
C ASP A 66 -1.45 7.99 -1.78
N PHE A 67 -2.31 7.36 -2.58
CA PHE A 67 -3.63 6.89 -2.19
C PHE A 67 -3.68 5.38 -2.33
N GLN A 68 -4.08 4.67 -1.28
CA GLN A 68 -4.29 3.24 -1.30
C GLN A 68 -5.71 2.89 -0.87
N TYR A 69 -6.35 1.98 -1.62
CA TYR A 69 -7.62 1.37 -1.25
C TYR A 69 -7.39 -0.12 -0.99
N VAL A 70 -7.60 -0.53 0.25
CA VAL A 70 -7.34 -1.91 0.71
C VAL A 70 -8.66 -2.60 1.01
N ILE A 71 -8.94 -3.68 0.29
CA ILE A 71 -10.09 -4.56 0.49
C ILE A 71 -9.64 -5.77 1.30
N ASN A 72 -10.45 -6.16 2.30
CA ASN A 72 -10.16 -7.25 3.24
C ASN A 72 -8.74 -7.15 3.85
N PRO A 73 -8.39 -6.06 4.58
CA PRO A 73 -7.10 -5.97 5.25
C PRO A 73 -6.79 -7.23 6.05
N ALA A 74 -5.54 -7.70 6.03
CA ALA A 74 -5.11 -8.94 6.67
C ALA A 74 -5.99 -10.15 6.31
N TYR A 75 -6.45 -10.19 5.05
CA TYR A 75 -7.26 -11.28 4.48
C TYR A 75 -8.62 -11.50 5.16
N ASN A 76 -9.07 -10.57 6.00
CA ASN A 76 -10.29 -10.71 6.77
C ASN A 76 -11.38 -9.77 6.24
N GLN A 77 -12.46 -10.36 5.74
CA GLN A 77 -13.62 -9.63 5.24
C GLN A 77 -14.36 -8.82 6.33
N ASP A 78 -14.03 -9.05 7.60
CA ASP A 78 -14.57 -8.28 8.72
C ASP A 78 -13.81 -6.95 8.97
N ARG A 79 -12.65 -6.71 8.33
CA ARG A 79 -11.76 -5.56 8.61
C ARG A 79 -11.92 -4.34 7.69
N GLY A 80 -12.60 -4.45 6.55
CA GLY A 80 -12.57 -3.37 5.57
C GLY A 80 -13.41 -3.63 4.33
N PRO A 81 -13.55 -2.62 3.46
CA PRO A 81 -12.40 -1.88 2.91
C PRO A 81 -11.96 -0.63 3.68
N VAL A 82 -10.72 -0.17 3.45
CA VAL A 82 -10.13 1.05 4.05
C VAL A 82 -9.37 1.88 3.01
N TRP A 83 -9.38 3.20 3.18
CA TRP A 83 -8.54 4.14 2.44
C TRP A 83 -7.34 4.56 3.30
N ILE A 84 -6.16 4.57 2.70
CA ILE A 84 -4.92 5.05 3.30
C ILE A 84 -4.37 6.16 2.43
N GLU A 85 -4.15 7.33 3.03
CA GLU A 85 -3.58 8.50 2.38
C GLU A 85 -2.20 8.74 2.98
N SER A 86 -1.21 9.02 2.13
CA SER A 86 0.17 9.22 2.57
C SER A 86 0.83 10.39 1.85
N LEU A 87 1.72 11.06 2.57
CA LEU A 87 2.61 12.09 2.06
C LEU A 87 4.05 11.62 2.29
N ARG A 88 4.88 11.63 1.25
CA ARG A 88 6.29 11.26 1.32
C ARG A 88 7.15 12.43 0.88
N VAL A 89 8.22 12.71 1.63
CA VAL A 89 9.27 13.64 1.22
C VAL A 89 10.56 12.86 1.02
N HIS A 90 11.15 12.97 -0.17
CA HIS A 90 12.45 12.38 -0.50
C HIS A 90 13.45 13.50 -0.76
N ILE A 91 14.58 13.47 -0.04
CA ILE A 91 15.64 14.46 -0.13
C ILE A 91 16.92 13.74 -0.49
N GLU A 92 17.52 14.11 -1.63
CA GLU A 92 18.82 13.63 -2.06
C GLU A 92 19.90 14.54 -1.49
N GLY A 93 20.79 13.99 -0.65
CA GLY A 93 21.96 14.69 -0.13
C GLY A 93 23.23 14.26 -0.85
N GLY A 94 23.77 15.13 -1.70
CA GLY A 94 25.03 14.87 -2.41
C GLY A 94 25.45 16.05 -3.27
N THR A 95 26.65 16.58 -3.00
CA THR A 95 27.28 17.66 -3.76
C THR A 95 27.42 17.22 -5.22
N GLY A 96 26.59 17.77 -6.11
CA GLY A 96 26.90 17.79 -7.52
C GLY A 96 28.23 18.51 -7.71
N LYS A 97 29.27 17.75 -8.00
CA LYS A 97 30.20 18.13 -9.05
C LYS A 97 29.78 17.40 -10.32
#